data_AF-A0A349EH00-F1
#
_entry.id   AF-A0A349EH00-F1
#
_cell.length_a   1.000
_cell.length_b   1.000
_cell.length_c   1.000
_cell.angle_alpha   90.00
_cell.angle_beta   90.00
_cell.angle_gamma   90.00
#
_symmetry.space_group_name_H-M   'P 1'
#
loop_
_entity.id
_entity.type
_entity.pdbx_description
1 polymer ?
#
loop_
_entity_poly.entity_id
_entity_poly.type
_entity_poly.pdbx_seq_one_letter_code
_entity_poly.pdbx_strand_id
1 'polypeptide(L)'
;MDFKTTDLCDEFSDRLQVAEPIFGDYGGEVIFSGLIVTLKVFEDNSLVRAVLEEPGDGRVLVVDGGGSMRCALVGDQLAELAEDNEWAGVIV
;
A
#
# COMPACT_ATOMS: atom_id res chain seq x y z
N MET A 1 7.80 -0.63 14.33
CA MET A 1 6.68 0.31 14.60
C MET A 1 6.21 0.07 16.03
N ASP A 2 6.02 1.12 16.83
CA ASP A 2 5.78 1.00 18.28
C ASP A 2 4.32 1.23 18.70
N PHE A 3 3.41 1.37 17.74
CA PHE A 3 1.97 1.54 17.98
C PHE A 3 1.16 0.55 17.16
N LYS A 4 -0.05 0.23 17.64
CA LYS A 4 -1.05 -0.58 16.91
C LYS A 4 -2.13 0.32 16.33
N THR A 5 -2.82 -0.17 15.30
CA THR A 5 -4.00 0.52 14.76
C THR A 5 -5.11 0.69 15.81
N THR A 6 -5.23 -0.24 16.77
CA THR A 6 -6.14 -0.11 17.91
C THR A 6 -5.78 1.08 18.80
N ASP A 7 -4.49 1.32 19.04
CA ASP A 7 -4.04 2.44 19.87
C ASP A 7 -4.38 3.77 19.19
N LEU A 8 -4.24 3.84 17.86
CA LEU A 8 -4.67 5.00 17.08
C LEU A 8 -6.19 5.21 17.16
N CYS A 9 -6.99 4.15 17.05
CA CYS A 9 -8.45 4.24 17.17
C CYS A 9 -8.88 4.78 18.53
N ASP A 10 -8.23 4.35 19.61
CA ASP A 10 -8.53 4.82 20.96
C ASP A 10 -8.20 6.30 21.13
N GLU A 11 -7.09 6.79 20.55
CA GLU A 11 -6.62 8.17 20.72
C GLU A 11 -7.24 9.18 19.74
N PHE A 12 -7.53 8.77 18.50
CA PHE A 12 -7.90 9.66 17.39
C PHE A 12 -9.22 9.29 16.70
N SER A 13 -10.14 8.62 17.40
CA SER A 13 -11.41 8.11 16.84
C SER A 13 -12.22 9.12 16.01
N ASP A 14 -12.14 10.43 16.31
CA ASP A 14 -12.84 11.51 15.61
C ASP A 14 -12.12 12.02 14.34
N ARG A 15 -10.90 11.55 14.09
CA ARG A 15 -10.00 12.03 13.04
C ARG A 15 -9.50 10.93 12.10
N LEU A 16 -9.96 9.70 12.30
CA LEU A 16 -9.55 8.53 11.53
C LEU A 16 -10.65 8.07 10.58
N GLN A 17 -10.22 7.41 9.50
CA GLN A 17 -11.08 6.62 8.64
C GLN A 17 -10.60 5.17 8.73
N VAL A 18 -11.54 4.25 8.92
CA VAL A 18 -11.25 2.81 9.00
C VAL A 18 -11.63 2.17 7.67
N ALA A 19 -10.67 1.54 7.01
CA ALA A 19 -10.93 0.80 5.78
C ALA A 19 -11.77 -0.46 6.06
N GLU A 20 -12.57 -0.88 5.08
CA GLU A 20 -13.27 -2.16 5.16
C GLU A 20 -12.25 -3.32 5.20
N PRO A 21 -12.53 -4.42 5.92
CA PRO A 21 -11.62 -5.55 6.09
C PRO A 21 -11.61 -6.47 4.86
N ILE A 22 -11.28 -5.91 3.69
CA ILE A 22 -11.29 -6.60 2.39
C ILE A 22 -9.89 -7.02 1.93
N PHE A 23 -8.85 -6.58 2.63
CA PHE A 23 -7.45 -6.82 2.26
C PHE A 23 -6.93 -8.14 2.86
N GLY A 24 -6.00 -8.76 2.14
CA GLY A 24 -5.19 -9.87 2.63
C GLY A 24 -3.73 -9.45 2.83
N ASP A 25 -3.06 -10.06 3.81
CA ASP A 25 -1.64 -9.83 4.08
C ASP A 25 -0.78 -10.76 3.21
N TYR A 26 0.09 -10.17 2.38
CA TYR A 26 0.94 -10.91 1.44
C TYR A 26 2.44 -10.64 1.62
N GLY A 27 2.82 -9.52 2.23
CA GLY A 27 4.22 -9.13 2.43
C GLY A 27 4.89 -9.84 3.61
N GLY A 28 6.22 -9.76 3.67
CA GLY A 28 6.98 -10.24 4.83
C GLY A 28 6.77 -9.37 6.08
N GLU A 29 6.56 -8.07 5.88
CA GLU A 29 6.19 -7.11 6.91
C GLU A 29 4.69 -6.81 6.85
N VAL A 30 3.96 -7.21 7.89
CA VAL A 30 2.48 -7.07 7.97
C VAL A 30 2.04 -5.82 8.74
N ILE A 31 2.98 -5.00 9.20
CA ILE A 31 2.72 -3.76 9.93
C ILE A 31 3.55 -2.64 9.32
N PHE A 32 2.90 -1.70 8.64
CA PHE A 32 3.54 -0.56 8.00
C PHE A 32 2.67 0.71 8.05
N SER A 33 3.31 1.87 7.89
CA SER A 33 2.64 3.18 7.90
C SER A 33 3.49 4.19 7.15
N GLY A 34 2.86 5.18 6.52
CA GLY A 34 3.56 6.22 5.80
C GLY A 34 2.59 7.23 5.19
N LEU A 35 3.15 8.27 4.57
CA LEU A 35 2.34 9.22 3.80
C LEU A 35 1.76 8.51 2.57
N ILE A 36 0.47 8.72 2.30
CA ILE A 36 -0.23 8.06 1.20
C ILE A 36 0.15 8.68 -0.14
N VAL A 37 0.48 7.83 -1.11
CA VAL A 37 0.52 8.14 -2.54
C VAL A 37 -0.57 7.31 -3.21
N THR A 38 -1.41 7.93 -4.03
CA THR A 38 -2.53 7.25 -4.68
C THR A 38 -2.29 7.08 -6.16
N LEU A 39 -2.65 5.93 -6.70
CA LEU A 39 -2.66 5.67 -8.13
C LEU A 39 -3.97 4.96 -8.52
N LYS A 40 -4.63 5.40 -9.59
CA LYS A 40 -5.80 4.72 -10.13
C LYS A 40 -5.48 4.16 -11.50
N VAL A 41 -5.68 2.87 -11.68
CA VAL A 41 -5.41 2.12 -12.91
C VAL A 41 -6.51 1.09 -13.14
N PHE A 42 -6.50 0.45 -14.30
CA PHE A 42 -7.41 -0.65 -14.59
C PHE A 42 -6.68 -1.71 -15.42
N GLU A 43 -6.37 -2.84 -14.80
CA GLU A 43 -5.78 -4.02 -15.45
C GLU A 43 -4.43 -3.79 -16.15
N ASP A 44 -3.74 -2.70 -15.78
CA ASP A 44 -2.44 -2.32 -16.28
C ASP A 44 -1.58 -1.82 -15.12
N ASN A 45 -0.37 -2.36 -14.97
CA ASN A 45 0.55 -2.02 -13.90
C ASN A 45 1.75 -1.19 -14.37
N SER A 46 1.74 -0.67 -15.60
CA SER A 46 2.83 0.15 -16.14
C SER A 46 3.05 1.41 -15.30
N LEU A 47 1.97 2.05 -14.85
CA LEU A 47 2.05 3.20 -13.94
C LEU A 47 2.39 2.79 -12.51
N VAL A 48 2.01 1.59 -12.07
CA VAL A 48 2.40 1.07 -10.74
C VAL A 48 3.91 0.92 -10.69
N ARG A 49 4.50 0.31 -11.73
CA ARG A 49 5.96 0.23 -11.89
C ARG A 49 6.61 1.60 -11.86
N ALA A 50 6.15 2.53 -12.70
CA ALA A 50 6.76 3.85 -12.80
C ALA A 50 6.78 4.61 -11.46
N VAL A 51 5.72 4.49 -10.66
CA VAL A 51 5.67 5.10 -9.32
C VAL A 51 6.60 4.40 -8.34
N LEU A 52 6.69 3.07 -8.38
CA LEU A 52 7.59 2.31 -7.50
C LEU A 52 9.07 2.50 -7.84
N GLU A 53 9.41 2.94 -9.05
CA GLU A 53 10.78 3.36 -9.45
C GLU A 53 11.18 4.71 -8.83
N GLU A 54 10.24 5.49 -8.30
CA GLU A 54 10.54 6.73 -7.57
C GLU A 54 10.95 6.43 -6.11
N PRO A 55 11.77 7.29 -5.48
CA PRO A 55 12.09 7.17 -4.05
C PRO A 55 10.82 7.09 -3.20
N GLY A 56 10.68 6.01 -2.44
CA GLY A 56 9.55 5.74 -1.57
C GLY A 56 9.55 6.65 -0.36
N ASP A 57 10.70 6.96 0.24
CA ASP A 57 10.84 7.81 1.44
C ASP A 57 9.92 7.37 2.60
N GLY A 58 9.68 6.05 2.74
CA GLY A 58 8.75 5.50 3.73
C GLY A 58 7.27 5.82 3.45
N ARG A 59 6.92 6.21 2.22
CA ARG A 59 5.52 6.41 1.79
C ARG A 59 4.81 5.08 1.56
N VAL A 60 3.48 5.11 1.53
CA VAL A 60 2.61 3.97 1.22
C VAL A 60 1.90 4.23 -0.09
N LEU A 61 2.06 3.33 -1.06
CA LEU A 61 1.32 3.39 -2.33
C LEU A 61 -0.05 2.71 -2.16
N VAL A 62 -1.11 3.42 -2.50
CA VAL A 62 -2.49 2.91 -2.54
C VAL A 62 -2.95 2.89 -3.99
N VAL A 63 -3.16 1.70 -4.54
CA VAL A 63 -3.54 1.48 -5.93
C VAL A 63 -5.02 1.13 -6.00
N ASP A 64 -5.83 1.99 -6.60
CA ASP A 64 -7.20 1.63 -7.00
C ASP A 64 -7.16 0.91 -8.36
N GLY A 65 -7.23 -0.42 -8.33
CA GLY A 65 -7.32 -1.28 -9.51
C GLY A 65 -8.73 -1.52 -10.05
N GLY A 66 -9.74 -0.81 -9.51
CA GLY A 66 -11.16 -1.06 -9.78
C GLY A 66 -11.69 -2.38 -9.20
N GLY A 67 -10.96 -3.02 -8.29
CA GLY A 67 -11.33 -4.30 -7.67
C GLY A 67 -11.34 -5.49 -8.64
N SER A 68 -10.64 -5.39 -9.78
CA SER A 68 -10.58 -6.49 -10.74
C SER A 68 -9.72 -7.65 -10.22
N MET A 69 -10.27 -8.85 -10.28
CA MET A 69 -9.57 -10.11 -9.96
C MET A 69 -9.04 -10.83 -11.22
N ARG A 70 -9.08 -10.19 -12.39
CA ARG A 70 -8.71 -10.83 -13.68
C ARG A 70 -7.20 -10.86 -13.92
N CYS A 71 -6.45 -9.96 -13.30
CA CYS A 71 -5.00 -9.87 -13.43
C CYS A 71 -4.38 -9.28 -12.16
N ALA A 72 -3.11 -9.60 -11.92
CA ALA A 72 -2.35 -9.02 -10.82
C ALA A 72 -1.83 -7.62 -11.22
N LEU A 73 -1.92 -6.66 -10.29
CA LEU A 73 -1.28 -5.35 -10.43
C LEU A 73 0.11 -5.30 -9.80
N VAL A 74 0.37 -6.15 -8.80
CA VAL A 74 1.66 -6.29 -8.11
C VAL A 74 2.04 -7.77 -8.09
N GLY A 75 3.29 -8.05 -8.43
CA GLY A 75 3.94 -9.35 -8.32
C GLY A 75 5.28 -9.21 -7.60
N ASP A 76 6.06 -10.29 -7.57
CA ASP A 76 7.39 -10.35 -6.93
C ASP A 76 8.34 -9.22 -7.36
N GLN A 77 8.49 -9.00 -8.67
CA GLN A 77 9.40 -7.97 -9.19
C GLN A 77 9.01 -6.55 -8.79
N LEU A 78 7.71 -6.28 -8.65
CA LEU A 78 7.23 -4.96 -8.20
C LEU A 78 7.34 -4.81 -6.68
N ALA A 79 7.18 -5.91 -5.93
CA ALA A 79 7.40 -5.90 -4.49
C ALA A 79 8.89 -5.69 -4.15
N GLU A 80 9.80 -6.37 -4.84
CA GLU A 80 11.25 -6.17 -4.72
C GLU A 80 11.63 -4.72 -5.08
N LEU A 81 11.09 -4.19 -6.18
CA LEU A 81 11.31 -2.79 -6.56
C LEU A 81 10.81 -1.80 -5.49
N ALA A 82 9.68 -2.08 -4.84
CA ALA A 82 9.16 -1.24 -3.77
C ALA A 82 10.10 -1.24 -2.54
N GLU A 83 10.62 -2.41 -2.17
CA GLU A 83 11.60 -2.56 -1.08
C GLU A 83 12.91 -1.82 -1.40
N ASP A 84 13.45 -2.05 -2.60
CA ASP A 84 14.70 -1.41 -3.07
C ASP A 84 14.62 0.12 -3.08
N ASN A 85 13.42 0.67 -3.34
CA ASN A 85 13.17 2.11 -3.34
C ASN A 85 12.61 2.63 -2.00
N GLU A 86 12.69 1.88 -0.91
CA GLU A 86 12.32 2.33 0.43
C GLU A 86 10.84 2.72 0.59
N TRP A 87 9.93 2.07 -0.14
CA TRP A 87 8.50 2.17 0.12
C TRP A 87 8.14 1.43 1.42
N ALA A 88 7.31 2.03 2.26
CA ALA A 88 6.86 1.40 3.50
C ALA A 88 5.85 0.27 3.26
N GLY A 89 5.08 0.33 2.17
CA GLY A 89 4.13 -0.70 1.81
C GLY A 89 3.26 -0.32 0.62
N VAL A 90 2.53 -1.31 0.10
CA VAL A 90 1.59 -1.16 -1.02
C VAL A 90 0.24 -1.77 -0.64
N ILE A 91 -0.83 -1.04 -0.91
CA ILE A 91 -2.22 -1.49 -0.79
C ILE A 91 -2.84 -1.48 -2.18
N VAL A 92 -3.48 -2.57 -2.59
CA VAL A 92 -4.10 -2.75 -3.93
C VAL A 92 -5.55 -3.17 -3.78
#